data_AF-A0A291P4R2-F1
#
_entry.id   AF-A0A291P4R2-F1
#
_cell.length_a   1.000
_cell.length_b   1.000
_cell.length_c   1.000
_cell.angle_alpha   90.00
_cell.angle_beta   90.00
_cell.angle_gamma   90.00
#
_symmetry.space_group_name_H-M   'P 1'
#
loop_
_entity.id
_entity.type
_entity.pdbx_description
1 polymer ?
#
loop_
_entity_poly.entity_id
_entity_poly.type
_entity_poly.pdbx_seq_one_letter_code
_entity_poly.pdbx_strand_id
1 'polypeptide(L)'
;MTRSTPGARFRAALEANRPLPIVGTINAYTAMMAERVGHQAIYLSGGGVANASFGLPDLGITTMNDVVEDAHRICGASDVPLLVDIDTGWGGAFNIARTVKEMQRAGVAAVHLEDQVAQKRCGHRPNKAIVSQGEMVDRVKAAADARLDPDFYLIARTDAFQKEGLEAAIERANACIEAGADAIFAEAVHTLDDYRAFCEAIDAPILANITEFGATPLFSQEELAEVGCRMVLYPLSAFRAMNAAALKVYQSIHDQGHQRDVVELMQTREELYDFLNYHDFERKLDALFAEQDGGQ
;
A
#
# COMPACT_ATOMS: atom_id res chain seq x y z
N MET A 1 26.97 -1.12 -12.40
CA MET A 1 25.98 -0.05 -12.20
C MET A 1 25.26 -0.37 -10.90
N THR A 2 25.30 0.50 -9.90
CA THR A 2 24.52 0.33 -8.68
C THR A 2 23.04 0.33 -9.05
N ARG A 3 22.31 -0.73 -8.69
CA ARG A 3 20.86 -0.83 -8.90
C ARG A 3 20.21 0.35 -8.18
N SER A 4 19.23 1.03 -8.79
CA SER A 4 18.49 2.11 -8.13
C SER A 4 17.79 1.57 -6.87
N THR A 5 17.74 2.38 -5.81
CA THR A 5 17.07 1.98 -4.57
C THR A 5 15.55 1.90 -4.78
N PRO A 6 14.81 1.14 -3.94
CA PRO A 6 13.35 1.12 -4.01
C PRO A 6 12.73 2.52 -3.94
N GLY A 7 13.22 3.39 -3.04
CA GLY A 7 12.76 4.78 -2.91
C GLY A 7 12.99 5.60 -4.19
N ALA A 8 14.16 5.49 -4.81
CA ALA A 8 14.47 6.16 -6.07
C ALA A 8 13.53 5.71 -7.21
N ARG A 9 13.19 4.41 -7.26
CA ARG A 9 12.22 3.87 -8.22
C ARG A 9 10.80 4.41 -7.98
N PHE A 10 10.36 4.54 -6.72
CA PHE A 10 9.07 5.14 -6.40
C PHE A 10 8.99 6.61 -6.83
N ARG A 11 10.04 7.40 -6.56
CA ARG A 11 10.13 8.81 -7.01
C ARG A 11 10.10 8.92 -8.54
N ALA A 12 10.82 8.04 -9.23
CA ALA A 12 10.79 7.99 -10.70
C ALA A 12 9.39 7.65 -11.25
N ALA A 13 8.69 6.69 -10.64
CA ALA A 13 7.31 6.36 -11.00
C ALA A 13 6.36 7.55 -10.76
N LEU A 14 6.54 8.28 -9.65
CA LEU A 14 5.74 9.47 -9.35
C LEU A 14 5.93 10.61 -10.36
N GLU A 15 7.12 10.76 -10.92
CA GLU A 15 7.38 11.77 -11.97
C GLU A 15 6.91 11.32 -13.36
N ALA A 16 6.96 10.01 -13.64
CA ALA A 16 6.50 9.45 -14.90
C ALA A 16 4.96 9.45 -15.06
N ASN A 17 4.21 9.58 -13.96
CA ASN A 17 2.74 9.50 -13.95
C ASN A 17 2.11 10.70 -13.24
N ARG A 18 0.97 11.17 -13.75
CA ARG A 18 0.21 12.28 -13.16
C ARG A 18 -1.30 12.03 -13.30
N PRO A 19 -1.97 11.43 -12.30
CA PRO A 19 -1.43 10.86 -11.06
C PRO A 19 -0.81 9.46 -11.25
N LEU A 20 0.01 9.03 -10.29
CA LEU A 20 0.51 7.66 -10.18
C LEU A 20 -0.59 6.73 -9.59
N PRO A 21 -1.07 5.72 -10.33
CA PRO A 21 -1.94 4.69 -9.76
C PRO A 21 -1.13 3.71 -8.91
N ILE A 22 -1.55 3.54 -7.65
CA ILE A 22 -0.94 2.64 -6.68
C ILE A 22 -2.01 1.60 -6.28
N VAL A 23 -1.76 0.33 -6.59
CA VAL A 23 -2.74 -0.75 -6.38
C VAL A 23 -2.37 -1.64 -5.19
N GLY A 24 -3.36 -2.00 -4.38
CA GLY A 24 -3.19 -2.88 -3.23
C GLY A 24 -2.91 -4.33 -3.61
N THR A 25 -1.86 -4.90 -3.03
CA THR A 25 -1.42 -6.28 -3.23
C THR A 25 -1.29 -6.95 -1.87
N ILE A 26 -2.13 -7.95 -1.59
CA ILE A 26 -2.23 -8.59 -0.27
C ILE A 26 -1.23 -9.71 -0.05
N ASN A 27 -0.55 -10.15 -1.11
CA ASN A 27 0.55 -11.12 -1.04
C ASN A 27 1.48 -11.00 -2.25
N ALA A 28 2.60 -11.74 -2.20
CA ALA A 28 3.59 -11.80 -3.26
C ALA A 28 3.01 -12.10 -4.65
N TYR A 29 2.07 -13.05 -4.75
CA TYR A 29 1.49 -13.44 -6.03
C TYR A 29 0.64 -12.33 -6.65
N THR A 30 -0.15 -11.61 -5.85
CA THR A 30 -0.90 -10.44 -6.33
C THR A 30 0.02 -9.29 -6.76
N ALA A 31 1.20 -9.16 -6.14
CA ALA A 31 2.21 -8.20 -6.57
C ALA A 31 2.82 -8.56 -7.93
N MET A 32 3.14 -9.84 -8.16
CA MET A 32 3.62 -10.32 -9.46
C MET A 32 2.58 -10.10 -10.56
N MET A 33 1.29 -10.32 -10.28
CA MET A 33 0.22 -10.00 -11.24
C MET A 33 0.15 -8.50 -11.55
N ALA A 34 0.20 -7.63 -10.52
CA ALA A 34 0.18 -6.19 -10.71
C ALA A 34 1.40 -5.69 -11.53
N GLU A 35 2.58 -6.23 -11.27
CA GLU A 35 3.80 -5.95 -12.04
C GLU A 35 3.66 -6.37 -13.50
N ARG A 36 3.17 -7.59 -13.76
CA ARG A 36 2.98 -8.10 -15.13
C ARG A 36 1.94 -7.31 -15.94
N VAL A 37 0.93 -6.75 -15.28
CA VAL A 37 -0.04 -5.82 -15.88
C VAL A 37 0.62 -4.47 -16.24
N GLY A 38 1.71 -4.10 -15.57
CA GLY A 38 2.48 -2.88 -15.84
C GLY A 38 2.33 -1.78 -14.81
N HIS A 39 1.78 -2.07 -13.62
CA HIS A 39 1.75 -1.10 -12.54
C HIS A 39 3.16 -0.71 -12.09
N GLN A 40 3.37 0.59 -11.85
CA GLN A 40 4.70 1.13 -11.50
C GLN A 40 4.86 1.40 -9.99
N ALA A 41 3.80 1.21 -9.21
CA ALA A 41 3.83 1.19 -7.75
C ALA A 41 2.69 0.30 -7.21
N ILE A 42 2.96 -0.38 -6.10
CA ILE A 42 2.01 -1.26 -5.41
C ILE A 42 1.92 -0.89 -3.93
N TYR A 43 0.90 -1.41 -3.24
CA TYR A 43 0.60 -1.03 -1.87
C TYR A 43 0.33 -2.25 -0.96
N LEU A 44 0.86 -2.21 0.26
CA LEU A 44 0.49 -3.11 1.34
C LEU A 44 -0.39 -2.37 2.34
N SER A 45 -1.68 -2.71 2.35
CA SER A 45 -2.67 -2.15 3.28
C SER A 45 -2.52 -2.75 4.69
N GLY A 46 -2.53 -1.92 5.73
CA GLY A 46 -2.52 -2.38 7.12
C GLY A 46 -3.77 -3.17 7.47
N GLY A 47 -4.93 -2.68 7.02
CA GLY A 47 -6.20 -3.44 7.08
C GLY A 47 -6.17 -4.72 6.24
N GLY A 48 -5.45 -4.70 5.11
CA GLY A 48 -5.19 -5.89 4.29
C GLY A 48 -4.42 -6.96 5.05
N VAL A 49 -3.33 -6.61 5.74
CA VAL A 49 -2.57 -7.54 6.60
C VAL A 49 -3.47 -8.10 7.70
N ALA A 50 -4.18 -7.24 8.43
CA ALA A 50 -5.08 -7.68 9.50
C ALA A 50 -6.15 -8.68 8.98
N ASN A 51 -6.82 -8.35 7.87
CA ASN A 51 -7.92 -9.16 7.36
C ASN A 51 -7.44 -10.42 6.63
N ALA A 52 -6.52 -10.28 5.67
CA ALA A 52 -6.11 -11.34 4.77
C ALA A 52 -5.16 -12.32 5.44
N SER A 53 -4.14 -11.80 6.13
CA SER A 53 -3.06 -12.61 6.69
C SER A 53 -3.42 -13.20 8.05
N PHE A 54 -4.31 -12.55 8.81
CA PHE A 54 -4.67 -12.96 10.18
C PHE A 54 -6.16 -13.19 10.44
N GLY A 55 -7.07 -12.80 9.54
CA GLY A 55 -8.51 -12.90 9.79
C GLY A 55 -9.00 -12.00 10.93
N LEU A 56 -8.28 -10.92 11.22
CA LEU A 56 -8.55 -9.97 12.31
C LEU A 56 -9.17 -8.67 11.76
N PRO A 57 -9.97 -7.96 12.57
CA PRO A 57 -10.43 -6.62 12.22
C PRO A 57 -9.29 -5.59 12.28
N ASP A 58 -9.40 -4.54 11.47
CA ASP A 58 -8.44 -3.44 11.41
C ASP A 58 -8.59 -2.46 12.60
N LEU A 59 -8.13 -2.89 13.77
CA LEU A 59 -8.25 -2.17 15.05
C LEU A 59 -6.91 -2.06 15.80
N GLY A 60 -5.80 -2.00 15.06
CA GLY A 60 -4.45 -1.89 15.64
C GLY A 60 -4.01 -3.13 16.43
N ILE A 61 -4.49 -4.32 16.04
CA ILE A 61 -4.15 -5.60 16.69
C ILE A 61 -2.85 -6.19 16.11
N THR A 62 -2.60 -5.96 14.83
CA THR A 62 -1.36 -6.37 14.15
C THR A 62 -0.16 -5.63 14.69
N THR A 63 1.00 -6.27 14.61
CA THR A 63 2.29 -5.74 15.04
C THR A 63 3.14 -5.34 13.84
N MET A 64 4.19 -4.55 14.09
CA MET A 64 5.18 -4.21 13.06
C MET A 64 5.77 -5.45 12.37
N ASN A 65 6.04 -6.52 13.12
CA ASN A 65 6.63 -7.74 12.56
C ASN A 65 5.68 -8.43 11.56
N ASP A 66 4.37 -8.38 11.81
CA ASP A 66 3.36 -8.96 10.92
C ASP A 66 3.37 -8.27 9.55
N VAL A 67 3.50 -6.94 9.56
CA VAL A 67 3.56 -6.13 8.32
C VAL A 67 4.91 -6.29 7.62
N VAL A 68 6.02 -6.34 8.37
CA VAL A 68 7.37 -6.54 7.81
C VAL A 68 7.49 -7.89 7.10
N GLU A 69 6.87 -8.94 7.65
CA GLU A 69 6.88 -10.28 7.05
C GLU A 69 6.20 -10.27 5.66
N ASP A 70 5.01 -9.68 5.55
CA ASP A 70 4.32 -9.58 4.25
C ASP A 70 5.02 -8.64 3.28
N ALA A 71 5.58 -7.53 3.76
CA ALA A 71 6.40 -6.64 2.96
C ALA A 71 7.63 -7.36 2.39
N HIS A 72 8.35 -8.14 3.21
CA HIS A 72 9.50 -8.92 2.78
C HIS A 72 9.14 -9.95 1.70
N ARG A 73 8.00 -10.65 1.85
CA ARG A 73 7.50 -11.59 0.83
C ARG A 73 7.19 -10.89 -0.49
N ILE A 74 6.54 -9.73 -0.44
CA ILE A 74 6.15 -8.96 -1.64
C ILE A 74 7.40 -8.43 -2.35
N CYS A 75 8.29 -7.73 -1.62
CA CYS A 75 9.53 -7.18 -2.19
C CYS A 75 10.50 -8.26 -2.68
N GLY A 76 10.43 -9.48 -2.14
CA GLY A 76 11.20 -10.62 -2.63
C GLY A 76 10.69 -11.22 -3.94
N ALA A 77 9.42 -11.00 -4.27
CA ALA A 77 8.76 -11.55 -5.46
C ALA A 77 8.58 -10.53 -6.60
N SER A 78 8.58 -9.24 -6.29
CA SER A 78 8.34 -8.16 -7.25
C SER A 78 9.38 -7.05 -7.13
N ASP A 79 9.79 -6.51 -8.28
CA ASP A 79 10.67 -5.34 -8.34
C ASP A 79 9.90 -4.01 -8.33
N VAL A 80 8.56 -4.05 -8.33
CA VAL A 80 7.74 -2.83 -8.29
C VAL A 80 7.84 -2.17 -6.90
N PRO A 81 8.06 -0.85 -6.82
CA PRO A 81 8.13 -0.14 -5.55
C PRO A 81 6.87 -0.32 -4.69
N LEU A 82 7.07 -0.78 -3.45
CA LEU A 82 6.02 -1.00 -2.48
C LEU A 82 5.87 0.20 -1.54
N LEU A 83 4.65 0.75 -1.46
CA LEU A 83 4.17 1.64 -0.41
C LEU A 83 3.52 0.82 0.71
N VAL A 84 3.88 1.06 1.97
CA VAL A 84 3.34 0.31 3.12
C VAL A 84 2.64 1.22 4.12
N ASP A 85 1.47 0.78 4.57
CA ASP A 85 0.78 1.32 5.74
C ASP A 85 1.50 0.93 7.03
N ILE A 86 2.01 1.91 7.77
CA ILE A 86 2.68 1.65 9.06
C ILE A 86 1.85 2.13 10.26
N ASP A 87 0.55 2.38 10.07
CA ASP A 87 -0.35 2.91 11.09
C ASP A 87 0.29 4.13 11.79
N THR A 88 0.44 4.05 13.11
CA THR A 88 1.05 5.08 13.97
C THR A 88 2.54 4.81 14.25
N GLY A 89 3.13 3.79 13.63
CA GLY A 89 4.52 3.36 13.83
C GLY A 89 4.77 2.46 15.04
N TRP A 90 3.71 1.90 15.63
CA TRP A 90 3.73 0.91 16.73
C TRP A 90 4.50 1.34 17.99
N GLY A 91 4.36 2.59 18.41
CA GLY A 91 4.86 3.08 19.70
C GLY A 91 5.36 4.53 19.65
N GLY A 92 6.35 4.86 20.47
CA GLY A 92 6.96 6.20 20.50
C GLY A 92 8.06 6.39 19.46
N ALA A 93 8.81 7.48 19.54
CA ALA A 93 9.86 7.85 18.57
C ALA A 93 10.86 6.73 18.27
N PHE A 94 11.33 5.98 19.29
CA PHE A 94 12.24 4.85 19.07
C PHE A 94 11.59 3.68 18.33
N ASN A 95 10.28 3.44 18.54
CA ASN A 95 9.52 2.42 17.82
C ASN A 95 9.34 2.83 16.36
N ILE A 96 8.93 4.08 16.12
CA ILE A 96 8.79 4.65 14.77
C ILE A 96 10.11 4.55 14.00
N ALA A 97 11.22 4.95 14.63
CA ALA A 97 12.53 4.88 14.01
C ALA A 97 12.95 3.43 13.68
N ARG A 98 12.63 2.47 14.56
CA ARG A 98 12.84 1.05 14.28
C ARG A 98 11.97 0.58 13.12
N THR A 99 10.68 0.91 13.12
CA THR A 99 9.71 0.57 12.08
C THR A 99 10.19 1.02 10.70
N VAL A 100 10.59 2.28 10.56
CA VAL A 100 11.09 2.84 9.28
C VAL A 100 12.35 2.11 8.80
N LYS A 101 13.25 1.74 9.71
CA LYS A 101 14.47 0.98 9.38
C LYS A 101 14.17 -0.46 8.97
N GLU A 102 13.24 -1.14 9.64
CA GLU A 102 12.85 -2.52 9.28
C GLU A 102 12.12 -2.56 7.93
N MET A 103 11.24 -1.59 7.64
CA MET A 103 10.59 -1.51 6.33
C MET A 103 11.61 -1.35 5.20
N GLN A 104 12.59 -0.46 5.35
CA GLN A 104 13.67 -0.31 4.36
C GLN A 104 14.50 -1.58 4.20
N ARG A 105 14.81 -2.28 5.30
CA ARG A 105 15.52 -3.58 5.26
C ARG A 105 14.72 -4.67 4.55
N ALA A 106 13.39 -4.62 4.63
CA ALA A 106 12.49 -5.50 3.89
C ALA A 106 12.35 -5.11 2.40
N GLY A 107 13.00 -4.03 1.93
CA GLY A 107 12.96 -3.59 0.53
C GLY A 107 11.83 -2.62 0.20
N VAL A 108 11.10 -2.12 1.20
CA VAL A 108 10.02 -1.15 1.03
C VAL A 108 10.55 0.16 0.45
N ALA A 109 9.78 0.76 -0.47
CA ALA A 109 10.14 2.00 -1.14
C ALA A 109 9.57 3.24 -0.46
N ALA A 110 8.37 3.11 0.08
CA ALA A 110 7.62 4.19 0.68
C ALA A 110 6.81 3.70 1.87
N VAL A 111 6.56 4.56 2.85
CA VAL A 111 5.61 4.30 3.94
C VAL A 111 4.68 5.49 4.14
N HIS A 112 3.49 5.23 4.68
CA HIS A 112 2.69 6.30 5.27
C HIS A 112 2.42 6.04 6.75
N LEU A 113 2.47 7.10 7.56
CA LEU A 113 2.07 7.08 8.97
C LEU A 113 0.96 8.09 9.23
N GLU A 114 0.13 7.81 10.23
CA GLU A 114 -1.06 8.59 10.54
C GLU A 114 -1.08 9.27 11.92
N ASP A 115 -1.95 10.27 12.03
CA ASP A 115 -2.13 11.08 13.23
C ASP A 115 -3.21 10.56 14.19
N GLN A 116 -3.69 9.33 14.00
CA GLN A 116 -4.60 8.70 14.95
C GLN A 116 -3.92 8.41 16.29
N VAL A 117 -4.73 8.31 17.35
CA VAL A 117 -4.30 7.68 18.62
C VAL A 117 -3.96 6.21 18.38
N ALA A 118 -3.10 5.62 19.22
CA ALA A 118 -2.63 4.24 19.03
C ALA A 118 -3.74 3.20 18.91
N GLN A 119 -4.88 3.38 19.61
CA GLN A 119 -6.11 2.61 19.38
C GLN A 119 -6.86 3.16 18.15
N LYS A 120 -6.23 3.02 16.98
CA LYS A 120 -6.72 3.55 15.72
C LYS A 120 -7.98 2.83 15.21
N ARG A 121 -8.62 3.42 14.22
CA ARG A 121 -9.76 2.86 13.47
C ARG A 121 -9.55 3.09 11.98
N CYS A 122 -10.25 2.32 11.16
CA CYS A 122 -10.32 2.59 9.72
C CYS A 122 -10.79 4.04 9.45
N GLY A 123 -10.09 4.75 8.54
CA GLY A 123 -10.34 6.16 8.18
C GLY A 123 -11.75 6.48 7.70
N HIS A 124 -12.51 5.50 7.21
CA HIS A 124 -13.91 5.70 6.79
C HIS A 124 -14.96 5.34 7.87
N ARG A 125 -14.56 5.17 9.14
CA ARG A 125 -15.46 4.85 10.26
C ARG A 125 -15.61 6.05 11.22
N PRO A 126 -16.78 6.21 11.89
CA PRO A 126 -17.00 7.32 12.83
C PRO A 126 -16.23 7.16 14.14
N ASN A 127 -16.10 8.29 14.88
CA ASN A 127 -15.46 8.40 16.20
C ASN A 127 -13.96 8.11 16.20
N LYS A 128 -13.24 8.65 15.21
CA LYS A 128 -11.76 8.66 15.18
C LYS A 128 -11.25 9.70 16.17
N ALA A 129 -10.17 9.36 16.88
CA ALA A 129 -9.43 10.30 17.70
C ALA A 129 -8.05 10.48 17.09
N ILE A 130 -7.66 11.74 16.92
CA ILE A 130 -6.34 12.12 16.44
C ILE A 130 -5.55 12.79 17.56
N VAL A 131 -4.23 12.67 17.47
CA VAL A 131 -3.30 13.31 18.41
C VAL A 131 -3.12 14.78 18.09
N SER A 132 -2.47 15.52 18.98
CA SER A 132 -2.13 16.92 18.72
C SER A 132 -1.24 17.08 17.47
N GLN A 133 -1.25 18.25 16.84
CA GLN A 133 -0.37 18.53 15.71
C GLN A 133 1.10 18.38 16.09
N GLY A 134 1.48 18.85 17.29
CA GLY A 134 2.84 18.71 17.80
C GLY A 134 3.27 17.24 17.93
N GLU A 135 2.39 16.38 18.44
CA GLU A 135 2.69 14.95 18.52
C GLU A 135 2.88 14.32 17.13
N MET A 136 2.00 14.64 16.16
CA MET A 136 2.16 14.13 14.80
C MET A 136 3.47 14.61 14.15
N VAL A 137 3.82 15.89 14.34
CA VAL A 137 5.10 16.47 13.89
C VAL A 137 6.28 15.71 14.48
N ASP A 138 6.24 15.38 15.78
CA ASP A 138 7.31 14.60 16.43
C ASP A 138 7.42 13.18 15.85
N ARG A 139 6.30 12.54 15.49
CA ARG A 139 6.32 11.24 14.82
C ARG A 139 6.93 11.32 13.42
N VAL A 140 6.55 12.33 12.63
CA VAL A 140 7.10 12.56 11.29
C VAL A 140 8.60 12.80 11.35
N LYS A 141 9.08 13.64 12.28
CA LYS A 141 10.52 13.87 12.50
C LYS A 141 11.24 12.57 12.83
N ALA A 142 10.71 11.77 13.77
CA ALA A 142 11.31 10.50 14.14
C ALA A 142 11.38 9.52 12.95
N ALA A 143 10.38 9.53 12.06
CA ALA A 143 10.39 8.74 10.84
C ALA A 143 11.39 9.27 9.80
N ALA A 144 11.44 10.59 9.59
CA ALA A 144 12.36 11.24 8.65
C ALA A 144 13.84 11.03 9.05
N ASP A 145 14.16 11.20 10.33
CA ASP A 145 15.51 10.98 10.87
C ASP A 145 15.96 9.50 10.80
N ALA A 146 15.02 8.57 10.63
CA ALA A 146 15.29 7.15 10.59
C ALA A 146 15.54 6.58 9.17
N ARG A 147 15.46 7.42 8.13
CA ARG A 147 15.80 7.03 6.75
C ARG A 147 17.22 6.50 6.67
N LEU A 148 17.37 5.31 6.08
CA LEU A 148 18.67 4.71 5.73
C LEU A 148 19.06 5.08 4.31
N ASP A 149 18.05 5.15 3.43
CA ASP A 149 18.14 5.64 2.06
C ASP A 149 17.53 7.06 1.99
N PRO A 150 18.26 8.09 1.52
CA PRO A 150 17.70 9.43 1.37
C PRO A 150 16.51 9.48 0.39
N ASP A 151 16.43 8.55 -0.55
CA ASP A 151 15.32 8.47 -1.51
C ASP A 151 14.08 7.76 -0.95
N PHE A 152 14.15 7.12 0.23
CA PHE A 152 13.00 6.50 0.87
C PHE A 152 11.89 7.53 1.10
N TYR A 153 10.67 7.17 0.71
CA TYR A 153 9.56 8.13 0.60
C TYR A 153 8.64 8.04 1.83
N LEU A 154 8.44 9.17 2.52
CA LEU A 154 7.60 9.25 3.71
C LEU A 154 6.34 10.07 3.42
N ILE A 155 5.17 9.45 3.60
CA ILE A 155 3.88 10.12 3.44
C ILE A 155 3.26 10.34 4.83
N ALA A 156 2.80 11.55 5.12
CA ALA A 156 2.00 11.79 6.31
C ALA A 156 0.50 11.70 5.96
N ARG A 157 -0.21 10.80 6.63
CA ARG A 157 -1.66 10.68 6.56
C ARG A 157 -2.31 11.53 7.65
N THR A 158 -3.34 12.29 7.27
CA THR A 158 -4.14 13.08 8.22
C THR A 158 -5.60 12.66 8.16
N ASP A 159 -6.15 12.32 9.33
CA ASP A 159 -7.58 12.04 9.52
C ASP A 159 -8.35 13.29 10.00
N ALA A 160 -7.70 14.46 10.05
CA ALA A 160 -8.26 15.69 10.61
C ALA A 160 -9.43 16.28 9.80
N PHE A 161 -9.48 16.07 8.49
CA PHE A 161 -10.45 16.70 7.59
C PHE A 161 -11.91 16.55 8.06
N GLN A 162 -12.34 15.32 8.38
CA GLN A 162 -13.71 15.06 8.80
C GLN A 162 -14.08 15.61 10.18
N LYS A 163 -13.09 15.88 11.04
CA LYS A 163 -13.29 16.24 12.43
C LYS A 163 -13.10 17.74 12.68
N GLU A 164 -12.08 18.31 12.04
CA GLU A 164 -11.55 19.65 12.32
C GLU A 164 -11.69 20.58 11.10
N GLY A 165 -12.11 20.04 9.94
CA GLY A 165 -12.36 20.80 8.71
C GLY A 165 -11.13 20.93 7.82
N LEU A 166 -11.33 21.55 6.65
CA LEU A 166 -10.33 21.71 5.59
C LEU A 166 -9.11 22.52 6.05
N GLU A 167 -9.33 23.71 6.62
CA GLU A 167 -8.25 24.64 7.01
C GLU A 167 -7.32 24.00 8.04
N ALA A 168 -7.87 23.37 9.08
CA ALA A 168 -7.08 22.68 10.11
C ALA A 168 -6.31 21.47 9.55
N ALA A 169 -6.91 20.75 8.60
CA ALA A 169 -6.23 19.63 7.93
C ALA A 169 -5.07 20.12 7.05
N ILE A 170 -5.22 21.23 6.34
CA ILE A 170 -4.16 21.87 5.55
C ILE A 170 -3.03 22.39 6.45
N GLU A 171 -3.35 23.08 7.55
CA GLU A 171 -2.35 23.57 8.51
C GLU A 171 -1.50 22.41 9.05
N ARG A 172 -2.16 21.34 9.50
CA ARG A 172 -1.51 20.13 9.98
C ARG A 172 -0.66 19.46 8.92
N ALA A 173 -1.16 19.38 7.69
CA ALA A 173 -0.44 18.77 6.57
C ALA A 173 0.85 19.55 6.25
N ASN A 174 0.78 20.88 6.17
CA ASN A 174 1.96 21.73 5.99
C ASN A 174 2.97 21.56 7.12
N ALA A 175 2.52 21.47 8.38
CA ALA A 175 3.41 21.17 9.51
C ALA A 175 4.09 19.80 9.40
N CYS A 176 3.43 18.80 8.81
CA CYS A 176 4.04 17.49 8.54
C CYS A 176 5.08 17.56 7.40
N ILE A 177 4.83 18.36 6.36
CA ILE A 177 5.82 18.60 5.29
C ILE A 177 7.06 19.28 5.87
N GLU A 178 6.89 20.35 6.67
CA GLU A 178 8.00 21.02 7.36
C GLU A 178 8.78 20.08 8.29
N ALA A 179 8.11 19.08 8.87
CA ALA A 179 8.71 18.06 9.72
C ALA A 179 9.49 16.97 8.95
N GLY A 180 9.39 16.94 7.62
CA GLY A 180 10.13 16.01 6.77
C GLY A 180 9.28 14.92 6.09
N ALA A 181 7.96 15.09 5.97
CA ALA A 181 7.15 14.28 5.06
C ALA A 181 7.36 14.73 3.61
N ASP A 182 7.42 13.78 2.67
CA ASP A 182 7.55 14.04 1.23
C ASP A 182 6.19 14.25 0.53
N ALA A 183 5.10 13.80 1.14
CA ALA A 183 3.74 13.89 0.59
C ALA A 183 2.68 13.81 1.68
N ILE A 184 1.45 14.14 1.29
CA ILE A 184 0.29 14.07 2.16
C ILE A 184 -0.73 13.08 1.62
N PHE A 185 -1.22 12.22 2.49
CA PHE A 185 -2.41 11.43 2.28
C PHE A 185 -3.57 12.12 3.01
N ALA A 186 -4.40 12.81 2.26
CA ALA A 186 -5.63 13.43 2.77
C ALA A 186 -6.75 12.38 2.84
N GLU A 187 -7.08 11.92 4.05
CA GLU A 187 -8.05 10.85 4.23
C GLU A 187 -9.50 11.35 4.18
N ALA A 188 -10.37 10.54 3.58
CA ALA A 188 -11.83 10.72 3.53
C ALA A 188 -12.30 12.09 3.01
N VAL A 189 -11.60 12.63 2.01
CA VAL A 189 -12.04 13.80 1.23
C VAL A 189 -13.23 13.41 0.34
N HIS A 190 -14.26 14.25 0.27
CA HIS A 190 -15.54 13.90 -0.36
C HIS A 190 -15.76 14.51 -1.74
N THR A 191 -15.08 15.61 -2.06
CA THR A 191 -15.29 16.35 -3.31
C THR A 191 -13.98 16.63 -4.03
N LEU A 192 -14.06 16.81 -5.35
CA LEU A 192 -12.92 17.26 -6.17
C LEU A 192 -12.48 18.68 -5.80
N ASP A 193 -13.41 19.55 -5.38
CA ASP A 193 -13.08 20.91 -4.95
C ASP A 193 -12.24 20.92 -3.66
N ASP A 194 -12.53 20.03 -2.71
CA ASP A 194 -11.71 19.87 -1.50
C ASP A 194 -10.30 19.36 -1.87
N TYR A 195 -10.18 18.39 -2.78
CA TYR A 195 -8.88 17.94 -3.28
C TYR A 195 -8.11 19.08 -3.96
N ARG A 196 -8.79 19.90 -4.78
CA ARG A 196 -8.19 21.09 -5.40
C ARG A 196 -7.65 22.04 -4.34
N ALA A 197 -8.42 22.31 -3.30
CA ALA A 197 -8.00 23.18 -2.21
C ALA A 197 -6.77 22.64 -1.46
N PHE A 198 -6.70 21.32 -1.20
CA PHE A 198 -5.49 20.69 -0.66
C PHE A 198 -4.29 20.86 -1.59
N CYS A 199 -4.46 20.59 -2.89
CA CYS A 199 -3.38 20.68 -3.88
C CYS A 199 -2.88 22.12 -4.12
N GLU A 200 -3.76 23.12 -4.00
CA GLU A 200 -3.40 24.54 -4.12
C GLU A 200 -2.68 25.07 -2.87
N ALA A 201 -3.00 24.55 -1.70
CA ALA A 201 -2.49 25.05 -0.41
C ALA A 201 -1.24 24.33 0.12
N ILE A 202 -0.85 23.20 -0.48
CA ILE A 202 0.27 22.36 -0.04
C ILE A 202 1.25 22.18 -1.20
N ASP A 203 2.49 22.62 -1.02
CA ASP A 203 3.58 22.45 -1.99
C ASP A 203 4.21 21.04 -1.88
N ALA A 204 3.37 20.01 -1.97
CA ALA A 204 3.78 18.61 -1.94
C ALA A 204 2.74 17.71 -2.64
N PRO A 205 3.15 16.53 -3.16
CA PRO A 205 2.23 15.56 -3.75
C PRO A 205 1.09 15.15 -2.80
N ILE A 206 -0.15 15.21 -3.29
CA ILE A 206 -1.34 14.70 -2.59
C ILE A 206 -1.71 13.31 -3.12
N LEU A 207 -1.93 12.38 -2.18
CA LEU A 207 -2.49 11.05 -2.44
C LEU A 207 -3.99 11.04 -2.14
N ALA A 208 -4.77 10.62 -3.13
CA ALA A 208 -6.21 10.36 -3.00
C ALA A 208 -6.47 8.87 -2.77
N ASN A 209 -7.20 8.52 -1.71
CA ASN A 209 -7.60 7.15 -1.41
C ASN A 209 -8.98 6.83 -1.98
N ILE A 210 -9.01 6.01 -3.02
CA ILE A 210 -10.22 5.63 -3.75
C ILE A 210 -10.57 4.18 -3.39
N THR A 211 -10.82 3.94 -2.10
CA THR A 211 -11.36 2.66 -1.62
C THR A 211 -12.87 2.58 -1.87
N GLU A 212 -13.35 1.37 -2.15
CA GLU A 212 -14.77 1.10 -2.30
C GLU A 212 -15.49 1.08 -0.95
N PHE A 213 -16.81 1.34 -1.01
CA PHE A 213 -17.73 1.27 0.13
C PHE A 213 -17.35 2.21 1.28
N GLY A 214 -16.55 3.23 0.99
CA GLY A 214 -16.22 4.33 1.89
C GLY A 214 -17.11 5.55 1.66
N ALA A 215 -16.64 6.68 2.18
CA ALA A 215 -17.33 7.96 2.06
C ALA A 215 -16.83 8.83 0.89
N THR A 216 -15.70 8.47 0.28
CA THR A 216 -15.13 9.14 -0.89
C THR A 216 -15.75 8.56 -2.16
N PRO A 217 -16.24 9.38 -3.09
CA PRO A 217 -16.68 8.91 -4.41
C PRO A 217 -15.56 8.21 -5.18
N LEU A 218 -15.93 7.32 -6.11
CA LEU A 218 -14.97 6.57 -6.94
C LEU A 218 -14.45 7.41 -8.11
N PHE A 219 -13.70 8.47 -7.81
CA PHE A 219 -13.15 9.38 -8.82
C PHE A 219 -12.17 8.65 -9.76
N SER A 220 -12.17 9.06 -11.02
CA SER A 220 -11.23 8.57 -12.03
C SER A 220 -9.83 9.16 -11.83
N GLN A 221 -8.83 8.56 -12.47
CA GLN A 221 -7.48 9.14 -12.52
C GLN A 221 -7.48 10.50 -13.23
N GLU A 222 -8.29 10.68 -14.28
CA GLU A 222 -8.38 11.96 -14.99
C GLU A 222 -9.00 13.04 -14.10
N GLU A 223 -10.11 12.76 -13.42
CA GLU A 223 -10.78 13.69 -12.51
C GLU A 223 -9.84 14.16 -11.39
N LEU A 224 -9.04 13.24 -10.85
CA LEU A 224 -8.04 13.56 -9.82
C LEU A 224 -6.84 14.33 -10.39
N ALA A 225 -6.43 14.06 -11.62
CA ALA A 225 -5.38 14.81 -12.30
C ALA A 225 -5.75 16.28 -12.49
N GLU A 226 -7.01 16.54 -12.88
CA GLU A 226 -7.54 17.89 -13.14
C GLU A 226 -7.51 18.80 -11.89
N VAL A 227 -7.57 18.20 -10.69
CA VAL A 227 -7.51 18.93 -9.42
C VAL A 227 -6.12 18.94 -8.79
N GLY A 228 -5.12 18.36 -9.46
CA GLY A 228 -3.72 18.42 -9.04
C GLY A 228 -3.24 17.27 -8.15
N CYS A 229 -4.07 16.25 -7.90
CA CYS A 229 -3.62 15.06 -7.16
C CYS A 229 -2.48 14.37 -7.93
N ARG A 230 -1.48 13.88 -7.19
CA ARG A 230 -0.27 13.26 -7.76
C ARG A 230 -0.26 11.75 -7.62
N MET A 231 -1.06 11.18 -6.72
CA MET A 231 -1.19 9.74 -6.52
C MET A 231 -2.67 9.36 -6.33
N VAL A 232 -3.03 8.18 -6.82
CA VAL A 232 -4.35 7.55 -6.58
C VAL A 232 -4.12 6.16 -6.02
N LEU A 233 -4.71 5.89 -4.85
CA LEU A 233 -4.58 4.63 -4.15
C LEU A 233 -5.85 3.79 -4.28
N TYR A 234 -5.69 2.52 -4.68
CA TYR A 234 -6.73 1.50 -4.73
C TYR A 234 -6.39 0.39 -3.72
N PRO A 235 -6.65 0.58 -2.41
CA PRO A 235 -5.94 -0.14 -1.37
C PRO A 235 -6.34 -1.61 -1.22
N LEU A 236 -7.58 -1.97 -1.57
CA LEU A 236 -8.15 -3.31 -1.33
C LEU A 236 -9.03 -3.83 -2.47
N SER A 237 -9.04 -3.18 -3.64
CA SER A 237 -9.93 -3.49 -4.75
C SER A 237 -9.82 -4.95 -5.20
N ALA A 238 -8.59 -5.42 -5.46
CA ALA A 238 -8.31 -6.81 -5.84
C ALA A 238 -8.67 -7.79 -4.70
N PHE A 239 -8.37 -7.42 -3.45
CA PHE A 239 -8.69 -8.21 -2.26
C PHE A 239 -10.20 -8.44 -2.09
N ARG A 240 -11.02 -7.42 -2.34
CA ARG A 240 -12.49 -7.55 -2.27
C ARG A 240 -13.01 -8.49 -3.36
N ALA A 241 -12.52 -8.33 -4.58
CA ALA A 241 -12.94 -9.17 -5.72
C ALA A 241 -12.56 -10.64 -5.52
N MET A 242 -11.31 -10.92 -5.12
CA MET A 242 -10.86 -12.30 -4.91
C MET A 242 -11.64 -12.98 -3.77
N ASN A 243 -12.02 -12.26 -2.71
CA ASN A 243 -12.83 -12.82 -1.62
C ASN A 243 -14.24 -13.18 -2.08
N ALA A 244 -14.86 -12.34 -2.91
CA ALA A 244 -16.17 -12.62 -3.48
C ALA A 244 -16.14 -13.87 -4.38
N ALA A 245 -15.10 -14.01 -5.21
CA ALA A 245 -14.90 -15.19 -6.06
C ALA A 245 -14.66 -16.46 -5.22
N ALA A 246 -13.78 -16.39 -4.21
CA ALA A 246 -13.50 -17.51 -3.32
C ALA A 246 -14.76 -17.97 -2.57
N LEU A 247 -15.54 -17.03 -2.03
CA LEU A 247 -16.80 -17.34 -1.34
C LEU A 247 -17.79 -18.07 -2.26
N LYS A 248 -17.93 -17.62 -3.52
CA LYS A 248 -18.80 -18.27 -4.51
C LYS A 248 -18.36 -19.70 -4.81
N VAL A 249 -17.05 -19.95 -4.89
CA VAL A 249 -16.51 -21.30 -5.06
C VAL A 249 -16.79 -22.18 -3.83
N TYR A 250 -16.56 -21.68 -2.62
CA TYR A 250 -16.84 -22.41 -1.39
C TYR A 250 -18.32 -22.78 -1.26
N GLN A 251 -19.23 -21.84 -1.55
CA GLN A 251 -20.66 -22.07 -1.55
C GLN A 251 -21.07 -23.12 -2.59
N SER A 252 -20.59 -23.02 -3.83
CA SER A 252 -20.90 -24.01 -4.87
C SER A 252 -20.46 -25.42 -4.47
N ILE A 253 -19.25 -25.57 -3.91
CA ILE A 253 -18.74 -26.88 -3.47
C ILE A 253 -19.57 -27.41 -2.29
N HIS A 254 -19.91 -26.54 -1.32
CA HIS A 254 -20.73 -26.93 -0.18
C HIS A 254 -22.14 -27.39 -0.59
N ASP A 255 -22.80 -26.63 -1.47
CA ASP A 255 -24.21 -26.85 -1.81
C ASP A 255 -24.39 -27.97 -2.85
N GLN A 256 -23.43 -28.12 -3.77
CA GLN A 256 -23.54 -29.10 -4.87
C GLN A 256 -22.62 -30.32 -4.73
N GLY A 257 -21.64 -30.28 -3.83
CA GLY A 257 -20.61 -31.31 -3.70
C GLY A 257 -19.52 -31.28 -4.79
N HIS A 258 -19.47 -30.23 -5.63
CA HIS A 258 -18.48 -30.07 -6.70
C HIS A 258 -18.26 -28.60 -7.13
N GLN A 259 -17.16 -28.35 -7.83
CA GLN A 259 -16.79 -27.04 -8.38
C GLN A 259 -17.08 -26.84 -9.88
N ARG A 260 -17.61 -27.85 -10.60
CA ARG A 260 -17.68 -27.84 -12.08
C ARG A 260 -18.46 -26.64 -12.66
N ASP A 261 -19.44 -26.11 -11.92
CA ASP A 261 -20.29 -25.00 -12.34
C ASP A 261 -19.66 -23.62 -12.11
N VAL A 262 -18.48 -23.57 -11.50
CA VAL A 262 -17.77 -22.32 -11.18
C VAL A 262 -16.34 -22.29 -11.71
N VAL A 263 -15.95 -23.26 -12.54
CA VAL A 263 -14.60 -23.34 -13.14
C VAL A 263 -14.28 -22.12 -13.98
N GLU A 264 -15.26 -21.53 -14.65
CA GLU A 264 -15.12 -20.31 -15.46
C GLU A 264 -14.70 -19.06 -14.66
N LEU A 265 -14.81 -19.09 -13.33
CA LEU A 265 -14.34 -18.01 -12.45
C LEU A 265 -12.87 -18.15 -12.07
N MET A 266 -12.27 -19.33 -12.32
CA MET A 266 -10.95 -19.67 -11.83
C MET A 266 -9.88 -19.25 -12.82
N GLN A 267 -8.77 -18.74 -12.30
CA GLN A 267 -7.53 -18.69 -13.06
C GLN A 267 -7.12 -20.11 -13.46
N THR A 268 -6.78 -20.30 -14.72
CA THR A 268 -6.29 -21.58 -15.24
C THR A 268 -4.88 -21.88 -14.72
N ARG A 269 -4.47 -23.15 -14.82
CA ARG A 269 -3.12 -23.55 -14.42
C ARG A 269 -2.03 -22.88 -15.27
N GLU A 270 -2.26 -22.76 -16.57
CA GLU A 270 -1.31 -22.13 -17.49
C GLU A 270 -1.15 -20.64 -17.21
N GLU A 271 -2.25 -19.92 -16.91
CA GLU A 271 -2.17 -18.53 -16.49
C GLU A 271 -1.38 -18.38 -15.18
N LEU A 272 -1.62 -19.25 -14.19
CA LEU A 272 -0.84 -19.27 -12.95
C LEU A 272 0.66 -19.49 -13.23
N TYR A 273 0.99 -20.42 -14.12
CA TYR A 273 2.37 -20.75 -14.48
C TYR A 273 3.06 -19.60 -15.21
N ASP A 274 2.37 -18.88 -16.08
CA ASP A 274 2.90 -17.69 -16.74
C ASP A 274 3.29 -16.61 -15.73
N PHE A 275 2.41 -16.30 -14.76
CA PHE A 275 2.73 -15.31 -13.72
C PHE A 275 3.88 -15.74 -12.81
N LEU A 276 4.07 -17.04 -12.57
CA LEU A 276 5.15 -17.57 -11.73
C LEU A 276 6.47 -17.78 -12.47
N ASN A 277 6.53 -17.51 -13.78
CA ASN A 277 7.65 -17.92 -14.64
C ASN A 277 7.97 -19.42 -14.48
N TYR A 278 6.95 -20.26 -14.26
CA TYR A 278 7.13 -21.64 -13.82
C TYR A 278 8.00 -22.45 -14.78
N HIS A 279 7.74 -22.35 -16.09
CA HIS A 279 8.49 -23.07 -17.10
C HIS A 279 9.96 -22.62 -17.22
N ASP A 280 10.30 -21.40 -16.80
CA ASP A 280 11.70 -20.96 -16.78
C ASP A 280 12.48 -21.69 -15.68
N PHE A 281 11.86 -21.91 -14.52
CA PHE A 281 12.44 -22.70 -13.45
C PHE A 281 12.52 -24.19 -13.82
N GLU A 282 11.45 -24.73 -14.41
CA GLU A 282 11.40 -26.11 -14.89
C GLU A 282 12.53 -26.41 -15.89
N ARG A 283 12.69 -25.55 -16.91
CA ARG A 283 13.78 -25.71 -17.89
C ARG A 283 15.17 -25.62 -17.27
N LYS A 284 15.37 -24.75 -16.27
CA LYS A 284 16.66 -24.66 -15.55
C LYS A 284 16.93 -25.92 -14.74
N LEU A 285 15.90 -26.48 -14.11
CA LEU A 285 16.01 -27.70 -13.32
C LEU A 285 16.34 -28.90 -14.22
N ASP A 286 15.65 -29.02 -15.35
CA ASP A 286 15.89 -30.08 -16.34
C ASP A 286 17.33 -30.02 -16.88
N ALA A 287 17.83 -28.81 -17.19
CA ALA A 287 19.21 -28.62 -17.62
C ALA A 287 20.23 -29.05 -16.55
N LEU A 288 20.00 -28.69 -15.28
CA LEU A 288 20.88 -29.07 -14.17
C LEU A 288 20.95 -30.59 -13.96
N PHE A 289 19.83 -31.31 -14.12
CA PHE A 289 19.83 -32.76 -13.98
C PHE A 289 20.38 -33.48 -15.20
N ALA A 290 20.15 -32.98 -16.41
CA ALA A 290 20.76 -33.53 -17.62
C ALA A 290 22.30 -33.44 -17.60
N GLU A 291 22.87 -32.39 -17.00
CA GLU A 291 24.32 -32.26 -16.80
C GLU A 291 24.89 -33.25 -15.77
N GLN A 292 24.10 -33.67 -14.77
CA GLN A 292 24.52 -34.66 -13.77
C GLN A 292 24.52 -36.09 -14.32
N ASP A 293 23.58 -36.41 -15.21
CA ASP A 293 23.47 -37.74 -15.82
C ASP A 293 24.48 -37.95 -16.96
N GLY A 294 25.01 -36.88 -17.56
CA GLY A 294 26.02 -36.93 -18.64
C GLY A 294 27.49 -37.05 -18.17
N GLY A 295 27.73 -37.10 -16.86
CA GLY A 295 29.06 -37.13 -16.24
C GLY A 295 29.57 -38.49 -15.76
N GLN A 296 28.92 -39.60 -16.15
CA GLN A 296 29.37 -40.98 -15.86
C GLN A 296 29.99 -41.66 -17.08
#